data_AF-A0A537VYB7-F1
#
_entry.id   AF-A0A537VYB7-F1
#
_cell.length_a   1.000
_cell.length_b   1.000
_cell.length_c   1.000
_cell.angle_alpha   90.00
_cell.angle_beta   90.00
_cell.angle_gamma   90.00
#
_symmetry.space_group_name_H-M   'P 1'
#
loop_
_entity.id
_entity.type
_entity.pdbx_description
1 polymer ?
#
loop_
_entity_poly.entity_id
_entity_poly.type
_entity_poly.pdbx_seq_one_letter_code
_entity_poly.pdbx_strand_id
1 'polypeptide(L)'
;MACRGEHRPKQSRARREGGMTRVELHTLEIVSAASRPVLERVIDASPGVGTLNLWAAMAEAPATLDAYMAIRESIEAHATFDPALRSAIALAAAAATGGTYSTAINRRIAARAGQSPEQIEAVRSATVDDPRLRSLLEVAREAAADRGVIADATWGAAIDAGWTTAELVEVFAIVALTWFVDGFAAFAQVPLDVPPRELTGAGTRST
;
A
#
# COMPACT_ATOMS: atom_id res chain seq x y z
N MET A 1 -24.68 -21.12 -49.25
CA MET A 1 -23.32 -20.63 -48.97
C MET A 1 -23.35 -20.02 -47.57
N ALA A 2 -23.00 -20.80 -46.54
CA ALA A 2 -23.18 -20.42 -45.14
C ALA A 2 -21.81 -20.19 -44.49
N CYS A 3 -21.49 -18.94 -44.16
CA CYS A 3 -20.30 -18.60 -43.37
C CYS A 3 -20.67 -18.69 -41.88
N ARG A 4 -20.21 -19.77 -41.23
CA ARG A 4 -20.20 -19.92 -39.78
C ARG A 4 -19.09 -19.02 -39.23
N GLY A 5 -19.45 -18.05 -38.39
CA GLY A 5 -18.50 -17.27 -37.60
C GLY A 5 -18.07 -18.09 -36.38
N GLU A 6 -16.81 -18.51 -36.36
CA GLU A 6 -16.22 -19.30 -35.30
C GLU A 6 -16.12 -18.51 -33.99
N HIS A 7 -16.71 -19.06 -32.94
CA HIS A 7 -16.60 -18.61 -31.56
C HIS A 7 -15.15 -18.85 -31.07
N ARG A 8 -14.38 -17.77 -30.88
CA ARG A 8 -13.10 -17.82 -30.17
C ARG A 8 -13.37 -18.15 -28.69
N PRO A 9 -12.86 -19.26 -28.13
CA PRO A 9 -13.02 -19.51 -26.71
C PRO A 9 -12.16 -18.54 -25.90
N LYS A 10 -12.78 -17.86 -24.94
CA LYS A 10 -12.10 -17.08 -23.90
C LYS A 10 -11.17 -18.02 -23.15
N GLN A 11 -9.86 -17.86 -23.31
CA GLN A 11 -8.87 -18.61 -22.53
C GLN A 11 -9.12 -18.32 -21.05
N SER A 12 -9.53 -19.36 -20.33
CA SER A 12 -9.68 -19.33 -18.88
C SER A 12 -8.30 -19.05 -18.28
N ARG A 13 -8.24 -18.03 -17.42
CA ARG A 13 -7.03 -17.66 -16.70
C ARG A 13 -6.79 -18.75 -15.65
N ALA A 14 -6.11 -19.81 -16.06
CA ALA A 14 -5.65 -20.86 -15.17
C ALA A 14 -4.81 -20.23 -14.05
N ARG A 15 -5.30 -20.36 -12.82
CA ARG A 15 -4.63 -19.96 -11.59
C ARG A 15 -3.37 -20.83 -11.48
N ARG A 16 -2.20 -20.27 -11.74
CA ARG A 16 -0.92 -20.99 -11.58
C ARG A 16 -0.55 -21.06 -10.10
N GLU A 17 -0.19 -22.25 -9.68
CA GLU A 17 0.27 -22.67 -8.37
C GLU A 17 1.58 -21.96 -7.99
N GLY A 18 1.73 -21.61 -6.70
CA GLY A 18 3.00 -21.23 -6.03
C GLY A 18 3.93 -20.29 -6.79
N GLY A 19 3.56 -19.02 -6.92
CA GLY A 19 4.34 -18.03 -7.66
C GLY A 19 5.74 -17.82 -7.08
N MET A 20 6.77 -18.32 -7.77
CA MET A 20 8.14 -17.87 -7.56
C MET A 20 8.22 -16.39 -7.93
N THR A 21 8.87 -15.60 -7.07
CA THR A 21 9.27 -14.22 -7.40
C THR A 21 10.04 -14.20 -8.72
N ARG A 22 9.87 -13.14 -9.52
CA ARG A 22 10.61 -12.95 -10.79
C ARG A 22 12.05 -12.47 -10.57
N VAL A 23 12.37 -12.04 -9.37
CA VAL A 23 13.68 -11.51 -8.96
C VAL A 23 14.15 -12.21 -7.69
N GLU A 24 15.47 -12.26 -7.47
CA GLU A 24 16.03 -12.82 -6.25
C GLU A 24 15.62 -11.98 -5.02
N LEU A 25 15.38 -12.65 -3.89
CA LEU A 25 15.12 -11.97 -2.63
C LEU A 25 16.44 -11.77 -1.90
N HIS A 26 17.00 -10.58 -2.04
CA HIS A 26 18.32 -10.26 -1.49
C HIS A 26 18.29 -10.16 0.04
N THR A 27 19.28 -10.79 0.67
CA THR A 27 19.62 -10.55 2.08
C THR A 27 20.80 -9.60 2.19
N LEU A 28 21.09 -9.10 3.40
CA LEU A 28 22.29 -8.29 3.63
C LEU A 28 23.58 -9.07 3.37
N GLU A 29 23.59 -10.39 3.26
CA GLU A 29 24.80 -11.16 2.94
C GLU A 29 25.08 -11.20 1.43
N ILE A 30 24.04 -11.29 0.60
CA ILE A 30 24.17 -11.55 -0.85
C ILE A 30 23.88 -10.33 -1.74
N VAL A 31 23.29 -9.28 -1.18
CA VAL A 31 22.98 -8.04 -1.90
C VAL A 31 24.24 -7.38 -2.49
N SER A 32 24.11 -6.79 -3.68
CA SER A 32 25.19 -6.04 -4.30
C SER A 32 25.70 -4.90 -3.42
N ALA A 33 26.99 -4.55 -3.56
CA ALA A 33 27.58 -3.43 -2.83
C ALA A 33 26.89 -2.08 -3.11
N ALA A 34 26.28 -1.91 -4.29
CA ALA A 34 25.55 -0.71 -4.65
C ALA A 34 24.18 -0.60 -3.96
N SER A 35 23.48 -1.73 -3.76
CA SER A 35 22.16 -1.75 -3.12
C SER A 35 22.23 -1.87 -1.60
N ARG A 36 23.32 -2.43 -1.04
CA ARG A 36 23.48 -2.65 0.40
C ARG A 36 23.15 -1.41 1.25
N PRO A 37 23.68 -0.21 0.99
CA PRO A 37 23.42 0.94 1.86
C PRO A 37 21.95 1.37 1.88
N VAL A 38 21.24 1.17 0.77
CA VAL A 38 19.81 1.49 0.68
C VAL A 38 18.97 0.41 1.39
N LEU A 39 19.37 -0.85 1.29
CA LEU A 39 18.74 -1.96 2.00
C LEU A 39 18.91 -1.84 3.53
N GLU A 40 20.08 -1.44 4.00
CA GLU A 40 20.31 -1.13 5.42
C GLU A 40 19.41 0.04 5.87
N ARG A 41 19.38 1.13 5.10
CA ARG A 41 18.57 2.32 5.39
C ARG A 41 17.08 2.01 5.53
N VAL A 42 16.51 1.19 4.65
CA VAL A 42 15.07 0.84 4.71
C VAL A 42 14.73 -0.01 5.94
N ILE A 43 15.65 -0.91 6.33
CA ILE A 43 15.51 -1.76 7.51
C ILE A 43 15.57 -0.90 8.77
N ASP A 44 16.55 0.00 8.86
CA ASP A 44 16.74 0.89 10.01
C ASP A 44 15.57 1.86 10.19
N ALA A 45 15.00 2.36 9.09
CA ALA A 45 13.80 3.20 9.11
C ALA A 45 12.52 2.44 9.50
N SER A 46 12.59 1.12 9.71
CA SER A 46 11.43 0.26 9.95
C SER A 46 11.67 -0.74 11.09
N PRO A 47 11.97 -0.27 12.31
CA PRO A 47 12.35 -1.12 13.42
C PRO A 47 11.27 -2.15 13.77
N GLY A 48 11.68 -3.40 14.03
CA GLY A 48 10.77 -4.49 14.41
C GLY A 48 9.88 -5.03 13.29
N VAL A 49 10.15 -4.67 12.03
CA VAL A 49 9.48 -5.24 10.84
C VAL A 49 10.28 -6.43 10.27
N GLY A 50 11.62 -6.36 10.33
CA GLY A 50 12.51 -7.25 9.58
C GLY A 50 12.56 -6.86 8.09
N THR A 51 13.37 -7.55 7.28
CA THR A 51 13.44 -7.30 5.84
C THR A 51 12.21 -7.88 5.15
N LEU A 52 11.37 -7.02 4.59
CA LEU A 52 10.24 -7.46 3.77
C LEU A 52 10.72 -8.01 2.41
N ASN A 53 10.04 -9.01 1.88
CA ASN A 53 10.25 -9.54 0.53
C ASN A 53 10.21 -8.44 -0.54
N LEU A 54 9.39 -7.41 -0.32
CA LEU A 54 9.35 -6.24 -1.20
C LEU A 54 10.69 -5.51 -1.27
N TRP A 55 11.32 -5.24 -0.13
CA TRP A 55 12.60 -4.56 -0.07
C TRP A 55 13.72 -5.46 -0.58
N ALA A 56 13.68 -6.75 -0.21
CA ALA A 56 14.61 -7.76 -0.70
C ALA A 56 14.56 -7.88 -2.23
N ALA A 57 13.37 -7.84 -2.84
CA ALA A 57 13.20 -7.87 -4.28
C ALA A 57 13.63 -6.56 -4.96
N MET A 58 13.31 -5.39 -4.37
CA MET A 58 13.74 -4.09 -4.91
C MET A 58 15.26 -3.93 -4.86
N ALA A 59 15.94 -4.56 -3.89
CA ALA A 59 17.39 -4.50 -3.74
C ALA A 59 18.18 -5.11 -4.92
N GLU A 60 17.54 -5.86 -5.82
CA GLU A 60 18.10 -6.25 -7.12
C GLU A 60 18.58 -5.02 -7.91
N ALA A 61 17.83 -3.91 -7.84
CA ALA A 61 18.13 -2.68 -8.56
C ALA A 61 18.12 -1.48 -7.59
N PRO A 62 19.29 -0.87 -7.28
CA PRO A 62 19.38 0.19 -6.28
C PRO A 62 18.51 1.40 -6.66
N ALA A 63 18.37 1.70 -7.95
CA ALA A 63 17.50 2.78 -8.42
C ALA A 63 16.03 2.61 -7.98
N THR A 64 15.53 1.38 -7.93
CA THR A 64 14.15 1.09 -7.52
C THR A 64 13.99 1.21 -6.01
N LEU A 65 14.90 0.59 -5.24
CA LEU A 65 14.83 0.64 -3.78
C LEU A 65 15.06 2.07 -3.25
N ASP A 66 15.97 2.83 -3.87
CA ASP A 66 16.26 4.20 -3.47
C ASP A 66 15.10 5.15 -3.82
N ALA A 67 14.44 4.96 -4.97
CA ALA A 67 13.22 5.71 -5.30
C ALA A 67 12.09 5.47 -4.29
N TYR A 68 11.88 4.20 -3.89
CA TYR A 68 10.93 3.85 -2.83
C TYR A 68 11.27 4.56 -1.51
N MET A 69 12.55 4.54 -1.12
CA MET A 69 13.00 5.17 0.11
C MET A 69 12.89 6.68 0.08
N ALA A 70 13.25 7.33 -1.03
CA ALA A 70 13.16 8.77 -1.19
C ALA A 70 11.71 9.27 -1.06
N ILE A 71 10.73 8.56 -1.63
CA ILE A 71 9.31 8.91 -1.47
C ILE A 71 8.90 8.81 0.01
N ARG A 72 9.28 7.73 0.69
CA ARG A 72 8.98 7.54 2.12
C ARG A 72 9.58 8.65 2.99
N GLU A 73 10.85 8.95 2.80
CA GLU A 73 11.56 9.97 3.56
C GLU A 73 10.97 11.36 3.30
N SER A 74 10.58 11.66 2.06
CA SER A 74 9.89 12.90 1.72
C SER A 74 8.54 13.03 2.42
N ILE A 75 7.74 11.96 2.48
CA ILE A 75 6.47 11.95 3.22
C ILE A 75 6.75 12.18 4.71
N GLU A 76 7.73 11.48 5.27
CA GLU A 76 8.05 11.59 6.70
C GLU A 76 8.48 13.01 7.08
N ALA A 77 9.36 13.60 6.28
CA ALA A 77 9.95 14.91 6.55
C ALA A 77 9.03 16.10 6.27
N HIS A 78 8.09 15.97 5.31
CA HIS A 78 7.35 17.11 4.79
C HIS A 78 5.83 17.04 4.94
N ALA A 79 5.23 15.85 5.02
CA ALA A 79 3.78 15.76 5.14
C ALA A 79 3.32 16.27 6.51
N THR A 80 2.30 17.13 6.50
CA THR A 80 1.68 17.71 7.70
C THR A 80 0.81 16.73 8.48
N PHE A 81 0.46 15.60 7.86
CA PHE A 81 -0.30 14.54 8.49
C PHE A 81 0.49 13.81 9.58
N ASP A 82 -0.16 13.51 10.69
CA ASP A 82 0.42 12.62 11.71
C ASP A 82 0.52 11.16 11.19
N PRO A 83 1.30 10.29 11.86
CA PRO A 83 1.47 8.91 11.42
C PRO A 83 0.15 8.11 11.31
N ALA A 84 -0.84 8.39 12.17
CA ALA A 84 -2.12 7.68 12.15
C ALA A 84 -2.93 8.05 10.89
N LEU A 85 -2.94 9.34 10.54
CA LEU A 85 -3.61 9.83 9.34
C LEU A 85 -2.91 9.39 8.06
N ARG A 86 -1.56 9.41 8.02
CA ARG A 86 -0.78 8.86 6.91
C ARG A 86 -1.11 7.39 6.64
N SER A 87 -1.19 6.60 7.70
CA SER A 87 -1.57 5.18 7.64
C SER A 87 -3.01 4.98 7.14
N ALA A 88 -3.94 5.83 7.59
CA ALA A 88 -5.34 5.75 7.17
C ALA A 88 -5.51 6.06 5.67
N ILE A 89 -4.85 7.11 5.18
CA ILE A 89 -4.81 7.48 3.76
C ILE A 89 -4.24 6.31 2.93
N ALA A 90 -3.10 5.76 3.36
CA ALA A 90 -2.45 4.65 2.66
C ALA A 90 -3.33 3.38 2.63
N LEU A 91 -4.00 3.05 3.74
CA LEU A 91 -4.92 1.90 3.81
C LEU A 91 -6.14 2.08 2.89
N ALA A 92 -6.72 3.27 2.86
CA ALA A 92 -7.86 3.57 1.99
C ALA A 92 -7.45 3.52 0.51
N ALA A 93 -6.31 4.12 0.15
CA ALA A 93 -5.74 4.04 -1.20
C ALA A 93 -5.43 2.60 -1.63
N ALA A 94 -4.76 1.83 -0.78
CA ALA A 94 -4.41 0.42 -1.01
C ALA A 94 -5.65 -0.47 -1.28
N ALA A 95 -6.74 -0.20 -0.56
CA ALA A 95 -8.00 -0.90 -0.77
C ALA A 95 -8.63 -0.59 -2.13
N ALA A 96 -8.42 0.62 -2.66
CA ALA A 96 -8.95 1.05 -3.95
C ALA A 96 -8.13 0.53 -5.14
N THR A 97 -6.81 0.34 -4.99
CA THR A 97 -5.97 -0.28 -6.03
C THR A 97 -6.21 -1.79 -6.17
N GLY A 98 -6.81 -2.43 -5.16
CA GLY A 98 -6.88 -3.89 -5.06
C GLY A 98 -5.54 -4.54 -4.72
N GLY A 99 -4.56 -3.74 -4.27
CA GLY A 99 -3.21 -4.18 -3.94
C GLY A 99 -3.16 -5.02 -2.67
N THR A 100 -2.75 -6.29 -2.80
CA THR A 100 -2.68 -7.20 -1.66
C THR A 100 -1.54 -6.88 -0.71
N TYR A 101 -0.40 -6.40 -1.24
CA TYR A 101 0.81 -6.15 -0.46
C TYR A 101 0.69 -4.86 0.36
N SER A 102 0.31 -3.74 -0.28
CA SER A 102 0.07 -2.47 0.42
C SER A 102 -1.06 -2.59 1.45
N THR A 103 -2.15 -3.30 1.12
CA THR A 103 -3.27 -3.53 2.06
C THR A 103 -2.80 -4.30 3.28
N ALA A 104 -2.05 -5.38 3.11
CA ALA A 104 -1.56 -6.19 4.23
C ALA A 104 -0.61 -5.39 5.14
N ILE A 105 0.31 -4.61 4.57
CA ILE A 105 1.21 -3.74 5.33
C ILE A 105 0.43 -2.70 6.13
N ASN A 106 -0.44 -1.93 5.48
CA ASN A 106 -1.13 -0.83 6.14
C ASN A 106 -2.12 -1.32 7.20
N ARG A 107 -2.75 -2.50 7.02
CA ARG A 107 -3.52 -3.16 8.09
C ARG A 107 -2.65 -3.50 9.30
N ARG A 108 -1.43 -4.02 9.09
CA ARG A 108 -0.49 -4.33 10.18
C ARG A 108 0.00 -3.07 10.88
N ILE A 109 0.28 -2.00 10.14
CA ILE A 109 0.66 -0.70 10.71
C ILE A 109 -0.48 -0.16 11.58
N ALA A 110 -1.71 -0.15 11.08
CA ALA A 110 -2.88 0.30 11.82
C ALA A 110 -3.13 -0.54 13.10
N ALA A 111 -2.99 -1.86 13.01
CA ALA A 111 -3.12 -2.75 14.18
C ALA A 111 -2.04 -2.48 15.24
N ARG A 112 -0.78 -2.28 14.82
CA ARG A 112 0.34 -1.90 15.71
C ARG A 112 0.15 -0.53 16.35
N ALA A 113 -0.56 0.37 15.69
CA ALA A 113 -0.97 1.66 16.25
C ALA A 113 -2.18 1.55 17.20
N GLY A 114 -2.69 0.34 17.47
CA GLY A 114 -3.77 0.09 18.42
C GLY A 114 -5.18 0.19 17.85
N GLN A 115 -5.35 0.30 16.54
CA GLN A 115 -6.69 0.31 15.93
C GLN A 115 -7.35 -1.07 16.00
N SER A 116 -8.65 -1.09 16.30
CA SER A 116 -9.45 -2.31 16.29
C SER A 116 -9.67 -2.83 14.85
N PRO A 117 -9.98 -4.13 14.67
CA PRO A 117 -10.33 -4.67 13.36
C PRO A 117 -11.47 -3.90 12.66
N GLU A 118 -12.45 -3.42 13.43
CA GLU A 118 -13.59 -2.64 12.94
C GLU A 118 -13.14 -1.24 12.48
N GLN A 119 -12.26 -0.58 13.22
CA GLN A 119 -11.69 0.72 12.82
C GLN A 119 -10.86 0.59 11.54
N ILE A 120 -10.02 -0.44 11.47
CA ILE A 120 -9.21 -0.74 10.27
C ILE A 120 -10.13 -0.96 9.07
N GLU A 121 -11.21 -1.73 9.25
CA GLU A 121 -12.16 -2.00 8.18
C GLU A 121 -12.90 -0.73 7.76
N ALA A 122 -13.36 0.09 8.71
CA ALA A 122 -14.04 1.35 8.41
C ALA A 122 -13.14 2.32 7.64
N VAL A 123 -11.84 2.41 7.97
CA VAL A 123 -10.85 3.18 7.19
C VAL A 123 -10.68 2.58 5.80
N ARG A 124 -10.51 1.26 5.71
CA ARG A 124 -10.34 0.53 4.44
C ARG A 124 -11.50 0.77 3.47
N SER A 125 -12.73 0.84 3.96
CA SER A 125 -13.94 1.11 3.17
C SER A 125 -14.33 2.60 3.07
N ALA A 126 -13.60 3.51 3.73
CA ALA A 126 -13.98 4.91 3.91
C ALA A 126 -15.40 5.10 4.48
N THR A 127 -15.78 4.26 5.45
CA THR A 127 -17.06 4.34 6.18
C THR A 127 -16.86 4.77 7.63
N VAL A 128 -15.80 5.54 7.90
CA VAL A 128 -15.53 6.12 9.23
C VAL A 128 -16.59 7.14 9.61
N ASP A 129 -16.88 7.29 10.91
CA ASP A 129 -17.93 8.18 11.41
C ASP A 129 -17.58 9.67 11.26
N ASP A 130 -16.29 10.02 11.40
CA ASP A 130 -15.80 11.39 11.25
C ASP A 130 -15.93 11.85 9.79
N PRO A 131 -16.81 12.83 9.48
CA PRO A 131 -17.00 13.30 8.11
C PRO A 131 -15.75 14.00 7.54
N ARG A 132 -14.92 14.63 8.38
CA ARG A 132 -13.69 15.27 7.93
C ARG A 132 -12.70 14.21 7.47
N LEU A 133 -12.43 13.19 8.29
CA LEU A 133 -11.60 12.07 7.88
C LEU A 133 -12.17 11.36 6.64
N ARG A 134 -13.48 11.09 6.61
CA ARG A 134 -14.13 10.39 5.49
C ARG A 134 -13.85 11.06 4.15
N SER A 135 -14.02 12.37 4.06
CA SER A 135 -13.76 13.13 2.82
C SER A 135 -12.31 13.01 2.33
N LEU A 136 -11.33 12.97 3.24
CA LEU A 136 -9.91 12.76 2.88
C LEU A 136 -9.66 11.34 2.35
N LEU A 137 -10.28 10.34 2.99
CA LEU A 137 -10.17 8.94 2.56
C LEU A 137 -10.83 8.72 1.19
N GLU A 138 -11.93 9.42 0.89
CA GLU A 138 -12.57 9.40 -0.43
C GLU A 138 -11.66 9.99 -1.51
N VAL A 139 -11.01 11.13 -1.25
CA VAL A 139 -9.98 11.70 -2.15
C VAL A 139 -8.88 10.69 -2.43
N ALA A 140 -8.32 10.07 -1.38
CA ALA A 140 -7.26 9.08 -1.52
C ALA A 140 -7.69 7.85 -2.32
N ARG A 141 -8.92 7.37 -2.09
CA ARG A 141 -9.49 6.20 -2.79
C ARG A 141 -9.74 6.47 -4.26
N GLU A 142 -10.38 7.59 -4.57
CA GLU A 142 -10.71 7.94 -5.95
C GLU A 142 -9.43 8.18 -6.76
N ALA A 143 -8.50 8.97 -6.20
CA ALA A 143 -7.18 9.15 -6.79
C ALA A 143 -6.52 7.80 -7.07
N ALA A 144 -6.41 6.93 -6.06
CA ALA A 144 -5.75 5.64 -6.18
C ALA A 144 -6.39 4.71 -7.22
N ALA A 145 -7.73 4.75 -7.35
CA ALA A 145 -8.47 3.92 -8.30
C ALA A 145 -8.25 4.35 -9.76
N ASP A 146 -8.09 5.65 -10.03
CA ASP A 146 -7.99 6.19 -11.39
C ASP A 146 -6.75 7.08 -11.60
N ARG A 147 -5.58 6.60 -11.19
CA ARG A 147 -4.27 7.21 -11.51
C ARG A 147 -4.17 8.72 -11.19
N GLY A 148 -4.86 9.15 -10.13
CA GLY A 148 -4.84 10.52 -9.63
C GLY A 148 -5.99 11.39 -10.15
N VAL A 149 -6.85 10.85 -11.02
CA VAL A 149 -8.09 11.52 -11.39
C VAL A 149 -9.05 11.48 -10.19
N ILE A 150 -9.59 12.65 -9.85
CA ILE A 150 -10.55 12.84 -8.76
C ILE A 150 -11.65 13.73 -9.32
N ALA A 151 -12.92 13.40 -9.05
CA ALA A 151 -14.04 14.27 -9.41
C ALA A 151 -14.01 15.58 -8.62
N ASP A 152 -14.41 16.68 -9.27
CA ASP A 152 -14.53 18.01 -8.62
C ASP A 152 -15.43 17.97 -7.38
N ALA A 153 -16.44 17.10 -7.38
CA ALA A 153 -17.34 16.91 -6.24
C ALA A 153 -16.60 16.34 -5.01
N THR A 154 -15.74 15.34 -5.20
CA THR A 154 -14.95 14.73 -4.13
C THR A 154 -13.90 15.70 -3.59
N TRP A 155 -13.23 16.43 -4.48
CA TRP A 155 -12.30 17.49 -4.10
C TRP A 155 -13.00 18.60 -3.31
N GLY A 156 -14.14 19.09 -3.81
CA GLY A 156 -14.96 20.12 -3.16
C GLY A 156 -15.45 19.70 -1.77
N ALA A 157 -15.92 18.45 -1.63
CA ALA A 157 -16.37 17.91 -0.34
C ALA A 157 -15.24 17.90 0.72
N ALA A 158 -13.99 17.64 0.30
CA ALA A 158 -12.86 17.68 1.21
C ALA A 158 -12.49 19.12 1.63
N ILE A 159 -12.57 20.08 0.71
CA ILE A 159 -12.41 21.52 1.02
C ILE A 159 -13.50 21.97 2.01
N ASP A 160 -14.75 21.62 1.76
CA ASP A 160 -15.90 21.96 2.62
C ASP A 160 -15.79 21.34 4.01
N ALA A 161 -15.14 20.18 4.13
CA ALA A 161 -14.82 19.52 5.39
C ALA A 161 -13.63 20.16 6.14
N GLY A 162 -13.00 21.20 5.57
CA GLY A 162 -11.92 21.96 6.19
C GLY A 162 -10.53 21.38 5.96
N TRP A 163 -10.32 20.62 4.88
CA TRP A 163 -8.97 20.33 4.39
C TRP A 163 -8.46 21.47 3.52
N THR A 164 -7.17 21.76 3.65
CA THR A 164 -6.50 22.72 2.79
C THR A 164 -6.09 22.08 1.47
N THR A 165 -5.97 22.89 0.42
CA THR A 165 -5.40 22.41 -0.86
C THR A 165 -4.02 21.80 -0.70
N ALA A 166 -3.19 22.32 0.21
CA ALA A 166 -1.86 21.76 0.48
C ALA A 166 -1.96 20.33 1.04
N GLU A 167 -2.80 20.10 2.05
CA GLU A 167 -3.06 18.75 2.59
C GLU A 167 -3.59 17.80 1.49
N LEU A 168 -4.53 18.25 0.66
CA LEU A 168 -5.04 17.42 -0.44
C LEU A 168 -3.96 17.07 -1.49
N VAL A 169 -3.01 17.98 -1.75
CA VAL A 169 -1.86 17.69 -2.60
C VAL A 169 -0.89 16.71 -1.93
N GLU A 170 -0.68 16.80 -0.61
CA GLU A 170 0.16 15.85 0.13
C GLU A 170 -0.38 14.41 0.06
N VAL A 171 -1.70 14.22 -0.03
CA VAL A 171 -2.32 12.89 -0.23
C VAL A 171 -1.74 12.19 -1.46
N PHE A 172 -1.44 12.93 -2.53
CA PHE A 172 -0.88 12.34 -3.75
C PHE A 172 0.44 11.61 -3.51
N ALA A 173 1.32 12.10 -2.63
CA ALA A 173 2.58 11.44 -2.33
C ALA A 173 2.36 10.05 -1.70
N ILE A 174 1.37 9.93 -0.80
CA ILE A 174 1.00 8.66 -0.15
C ILE A 174 0.34 7.71 -1.17
N VAL A 175 -0.52 8.24 -2.04
CA VAL A 175 -1.14 7.46 -3.13
C VAL A 175 -0.07 6.97 -4.12
N ALA A 176 0.90 7.82 -4.48
CA ALA A 176 2.01 7.46 -5.35
C ALA A 176 2.89 6.36 -4.75
N LEU A 177 3.21 6.45 -3.46
CA LEU A 177 3.91 5.37 -2.75
C LEU A 177 3.10 4.06 -2.77
N THR A 178 1.77 4.15 -2.63
CA THR A 178 0.87 2.99 -2.69
C THR A 178 0.94 2.32 -4.07
N TRP A 179 0.84 3.09 -5.16
CA TRP A 179 1.03 2.54 -6.51
C TRP A 179 2.42 1.98 -6.73
N PHE A 180 3.46 2.61 -6.16
CA PHE A 180 4.83 2.11 -6.28
C PHE A 180 4.94 0.71 -5.66
N VAL A 181 4.43 0.54 -4.44
CA VAL A 181 4.42 -0.75 -3.72
C VAL A 181 3.61 -1.79 -4.48
N ASP A 182 2.38 -1.48 -4.84
CA ASP A 182 1.49 -2.46 -5.49
C ASP A 182 1.92 -2.79 -6.91
N GLY A 183 2.33 -1.76 -7.66
CA GLY A 183 2.86 -1.90 -9.00
C GLY A 183 4.12 -2.76 -9.01
N PHE A 184 5.07 -2.50 -8.10
CA PHE A 184 6.27 -3.32 -8.01
C PHE A 184 5.97 -4.74 -7.54
N ALA A 185 5.14 -4.93 -6.51
CA ALA A 185 4.76 -6.26 -6.02
C ALA A 185 4.13 -7.11 -7.13
N ALA A 186 3.22 -6.52 -7.93
CA ALA A 186 2.64 -7.18 -9.08
C ALA A 186 3.63 -7.41 -10.23
N PHE A 187 4.49 -6.42 -10.50
CA PHE A 187 5.51 -6.47 -11.55
C PHE A 187 6.54 -7.58 -11.30
N ALA A 188 7.03 -7.71 -10.07
CA ALA A 188 8.03 -8.71 -9.70
C ALA A 188 7.43 -10.02 -9.15
N GLN A 189 6.09 -10.12 -9.02
CA GLN A 189 5.40 -11.26 -8.38
C GLN A 189 5.92 -11.52 -6.96
N VAL A 190 6.09 -10.45 -6.18
CA VAL A 190 6.65 -10.53 -4.83
C VAL A 190 5.70 -11.32 -3.92
N PRO A 191 6.15 -12.42 -3.30
CA PRO A 191 5.33 -13.19 -2.37
C PRO A 191 5.04 -12.36 -1.11
N LEU A 192 3.79 -12.38 -0.67
CA LEU A 192 3.38 -11.73 0.58
C LEU A 192 3.95 -12.47 1.79
N ASP A 193 4.74 -11.76 2.58
CA ASP A 193 5.43 -12.19 3.79
C ASP A 193 4.96 -11.41 5.03
N VAL A 194 3.84 -10.69 4.89
CA VAL A 194 3.15 -10.05 6.01
C VAL A 194 2.09 -11.03 6.51
N PRO A 195 2.32 -11.75 7.63
CA PRO A 195 1.37 -12.72 8.12
C PRO A 195 0.06 -12.01 8.54
N PRO A 196 -1.12 -12.62 8.32
CA PRO A 196 -2.40 -12.06 8.78
C PRO A 196 -2.53 -11.95 10.31
N ARG A 197 -1.64 -12.60 11.06
CA ARG A 197 -1.84 -12.92 12.47
C ARG A 197 -1.26 -11.86 13.42
N GLU A 198 -1.97 -10.75 13.54
CA GLU A 198 -2.13 -9.93 14.77
C GLU A 198 -3.59 -9.45 14.88
N LEU A 199 -4.55 -10.30 14.47
CA LEU A 199 -6.00 -10.03 14.49
C LEU A 199 -6.77 -10.87 15.52
N THR A 200 -6.11 -11.31 16.60
CA THR A 200 -6.81 -11.91 17.73
C THR A 200 -6.49 -11.14 18.99
N GLY A 201 -7.42 -10.25 19.39
CA GLY A 201 -7.64 -9.98 20.80
C GLY A 201 -8.04 -11.29 21.47
N ALA A 202 -7.07 -12.06 21.94
CA ALA A 202 -7.32 -13.20 22.81
C ALA A 202 -7.31 -12.71 24.25
N GLY A 203 -8.40 -12.04 24.62
CA GLY A 203 -8.90 -12.10 25.98
C GLY A 203 -9.46 -13.51 26.24
N THR A 204 -8.59 -14.50 26.35
CA THR A 204 -8.93 -15.75 27.05
C THR A 204 -8.41 -15.62 28.47
N ARG A 205 -9.26 -15.11 29.36
CA ARG A 205 -9.14 -15.45 30.79
C ARG A 205 -9.49 -16.93 30.90
N SER A 206 -8.50 -17.77 31.15
CA SER A 206 -8.76 -19.06 31.78
C SER A 206 -9.09 -18.78 33.24
N THR A 207 -10.28 -19.25 33.63
CA THR A 207 -10.76 -19.70 34.95
C THR A 207 -9.92 -19.34 36.16
#